data_AF-A0A925XB25-F1
#
_entry.id   AF-A0A925XB25-F1
#
_cell.length_a   1.000
_cell.length_b   1.000
_cell.length_c   1.000
_cell.angle_alpha   90.00
_cell.angle_beta   90.00
_cell.angle_gamma   90.00
#
_symmetry.space_group_name_H-M   'P 1'
#
loop_
_entity.id
_entity.type
_entity.pdbx_description
1 polymer ?
#
loop_
_entity_poly.entity_id
_entity_poly.type
_entity_poly.pdbx_seq_one_letter_code
_entity_poly.pdbx_strand_id
1 'polypeptide(L)'
;TTTGVTGFFSLPTLAGDSIVISAIGYKKRFFRMPDVKEKAYAVLIELKEDVTLLPTVEIFPYPTEEAFKDAFLTMQLPDEKEYNAVRKNLDQELLTRMMYESLTPDPQANYRYVMNQSQFAASNRNFYRSNPLLNPIAWAQFIKSVKRGDLKKKKWKE
;
A
#
# COMPACT_ATOMS: atom_id res chain seq x y z
N THR A 1 -55.46 4.10 -1.38
CA THR A 1 -55.58 2.66 -1.09
C THR A 1 -54.19 2.06 -1.05
N THR A 2 -53.98 1.00 -0.29
CA THR A 2 -52.68 0.31 -0.18
C THR A 2 -52.85 -1.14 -0.61
N THR A 3 -51.85 -1.73 -1.25
CA THR A 3 -51.88 -3.13 -1.68
C THR A 3 -51.73 -4.08 -0.50
N GLY A 4 -52.44 -5.20 -0.54
CA GLY A 4 -52.23 -6.29 0.42
C GLY A 4 -50.89 -7.02 0.20
N VAL A 5 -50.56 -7.97 1.08
CA VAL A 5 -49.30 -8.74 1.05
C VAL A 5 -49.10 -9.48 -0.27
N THR A 6 -50.18 -9.88 -0.93
CA THR A 6 -50.16 -10.57 -2.23
C THR A 6 -50.14 -9.64 -3.44
N GLY A 7 -50.11 -8.32 -3.23
CA GLY A 7 -50.18 -7.31 -4.30
C GLY A 7 -51.59 -6.99 -4.79
N PHE A 8 -52.62 -7.64 -4.24
CA PHE A 8 -54.02 -7.36 -4.58
C PHE A 8 -54.53 -6.07 -3.93
N PHE A 9 -55.32 -5.29 -4.66
CA PHE A 9 -56.04 -4.12 -4.14
C PHE A 9 -57.36 -3.91 -4.88
N SER A 10 -58.30 -3.24 -4.22
CA SER A 10 -59.54 -2.77 -4.81
C SER A 10 -59.66 -1.26 -4.58
N LEU A 11 -60.14 -0.55 -5.60
CA LEU A 11 -60.31 0.90 -5.58
C LEU A 11 -61.60 1.27 -6.32
N PRO A 12 -62.58 1.92 -5.68
CA PRO A 12 -63.73 2.48 -6.38
C PRO A 12 -63.27 3.68 -7.22
N THR A 13 -63.57 3.67 -8.51
CA THR A 13 -63.21 4.74 -9.47
C THR A 13 -64.33 4.94 -10.50
N LEU A 14 -64.33 6.10 -11.15
CA LEU A 14 -65.23 6.41 -12.25
C LEU A 14 -64.52 6.28 -13.60
N ALA A 15 -65.31 6.10 -14.66
CA ALA A 15 -64.79 6.08 -16.02
C ALA A 15 -64.06 7.40 -16.32
N GLY A 16 -62.83 7.30 -16.84
CA GLY A 16 -62.01 8.46 -17.17
C GLY A 16 -61.05 8.92 -16.06
N ASP A 17 -61.14 8.39 -14.84
CA ASP A 17 -60.22 8.71 -13.75
C ASP A 17 -58.77 8.30 -14.09
N SER A 18 -57.81 9.08 -13.58
CA SER A 18 -56.38 8.81 -13.71
C SER A 18 -55.81 8.30 -12.40
N ILE A 19 -55.42 7.02 -12.39
CA ILE A 19 -54.86 6.33 -11.24
C ILE A 19 -53.34 6.36 -11.35
N VAL A 20 -52.67 6.74 -10.26
CA VAL A 20 -51.22 6.70 -10.13
C VAL A 20 -50.84 5.54 -9.23
N ILE A 21 -50.04 4.61 -9.76
CA ILE A 21 -49.49 3.49 -9.00
C ILE A 21 -48.01 3.76 -8.75
N SER A 22 -47.58 3.66 -7.49
CA SER A 22 -46.19 3.87 -7.08
C SER A 22 -45.78 2.89 -5.99
N ALA A 23 -44.54 2.41 -6.08
CA ALA A 23 -43.88 1.62 -5.05
C ALA A 23 -42.42 2.08 -4.91
N ILE A 24 -41.83 1.90 -3.72
CA ILE A 24 -40.43 2.24 -3.48
C ILE A 24 -39.54 1.37 -4.37
N GLY A 25 -38.59 1.99 -5.08
CA GLY A 25 -37.70 1.30 -6.02
C GLY A 25 -38.30 1.03 -7.40
N TYR A 26 -39.49 1.56 -7.70
CA TYR A 26 -40.15 1.40 -8.99
C TYR A 26 -40.63 2.73 -9.56
N LYS A 27 -40.69 2.83 -10.90
CA LYS A 27 -41.19 4.00 -11.61
C LYS A 27 -42.70 4.13 -11.43
N LYS A 28 -43.17 5.36 -11.22
CA LYS A 28 -44.61 5.66 -11.15
C LYS A 28 -45.28 5.30 -12.48
N ARG A 29 -46.40 4.59 -12.40
CA ARG A 29 -47.20 4.23 -13.57
C ARG A 29 -48.54 4.93 -13.52
N PHE A 30 -48.91 5.54 -14.64
CA PHE A 30 -50.21 6.15 -14.84
C PHE A 30 -51.13 5.15 -15.54
N PHE A 31 -52.33 4.98 -15.02
CA PHE A 31 -53.36 4.16 -15.62
C PHE A 31 -54.66 4.98 -15.69
N ARG A 32 -55.21 5.11 -16.89
CA ARG A 32 -56.50 5.79 -17.09
C ARG A 32 -57.60 4.74 -17.15
N MET A 33 -58.61 4.90 -16.30
CA MET A 33 -59.74 3.97 -16.24
C MET A 33 -60.55 4.04 -17.54
N PRO A 34 -60.65 2.94 -18.32
CA PRO A 34 -61.49 2.92 -19.50
C PRO A 34 -62.98 3.01 -19.13
N ASP A 35 -63.79 3.45 -20.09
CA ASP A 35 -65.24 3.37 -19.96
C ASP A 35 -65.70 1.92 -20.18
N VAL A 36 -66.02 1.22 -19.10
CA VAL A 36 -66.42 -0.19 -19.11
C VAL A 36 -67.87 -0.28 -18.66
N LYS A 37 -68.68 -1.05 -19.38
CA LYS A 37 -70.10 -1.28 -19.05
C LYS A 37 -70.29 -2.16 -17.80
N GLU A 38 -69.25 -2.92 -17.43
CA GLU A 38 -69.25 -3.81 -16.29
C GLU A 38 -68.93 -3.05 -14.99
N LYS A 39 -69.52 -3.51 -13.88
CA LYS A 39 -69.37 -2.88 -12.56
C LYS A 39 -67.98 -3.08 -11.93
N ALA A 40 -67.18 -4.02 -12.45
CA ALA A 40 -65.86 -4.34 -11.93
C ALA A 40 -64.88 -4.53 -13.09
N TYR A 41 -63.64 -4.07 -12.90
CA TYR A 41 -62.59 -4.18 -13.89
C TYR A 41 -61.31 -4.68 -13.21
N ALA A 42 -60.75 -5.78 -13.70
CA ALA A 42 -59.54 -6.40 -13.17
C ALA A 42 -58.38 -6.23 -14.16
N VAL A 43 -57.26 -5.71 -13.67
CA VAL A 43 -56.05 -5.49 -14.48
C VAL A 43 -54.80 -5.87 -13.69
N LEU A 44 -53.84 -6.51 -14.36
CA LEU A 44 -52.52 -6.75 -13.83
C LEU A 44 -51.61 -5.57 -14.20
N ILE A 45 -51.02 -4.93 -13.19
CA ILE A 45 -50.16 -3.75 -13.37
C ILE A 45 -48.73 -4.11 -12.96
N GLU A 46 -47.87 -4.28 -13.96
CA GLU A 46 -46.43 -4.44 -13.76
C GLU A 46 -45.74 -3.08 -13.59
N LEU A 47 -44.90 -2.94 -12.58
CA LEU A 47 -44.06 -1.76 -12.38
C LEU A 47 -42.64 -2.04 -12.86
N LYS A 48 -42.01 -1.04 -13.48
CA LYS A 48 -40.60 -1.12 -13.89
C LYS A 48 -39.72 -0.63 -12.76
N GLU A 49 -38.63 -1.34 -12.49
CA GLU A 49 -37.64 -0.94 -11.48
C GLU A 49 -37.07 0.45 -11.80
N ASP A 50 -36.90 1.25 -10.77
CA ASP A 50 -36.24 2.55 -10.82
C ASP A 50 -34.93 2.48 -10.05
N VAL A 51 -33.84 2.30 -10.78
CA VAL A 51 -32.51 2.27 -10.19
C VAL A 51 -32.03 3.71 -10.02
N THR A 52 -32.25 4.26 -8.83
CA THR A 52 -31.59 5.50 -8.42
C THR A 52 -30.14 5.21 -8.05
N LEU A 53 -29.22 5.65 -8.90
CA LEU A 53 -27.79 5.67 -8.56
C LEU A 53 -27.57 6.76 -7.51
N LEU A 54 -27.18 6.35 -6.31
CA LEU A 54 -26.72 7.30 -5.29
C LEU A 54 -25.35 7.84 -5.70
N PRO A 55 -25.08 9.14 -5.48
CA PRO A 55 -23.76 9.68 -5.72
C PRO A 55 -22.73 9.01 -4.80
N THR A 56 -21.54 8.74 -5.32
CA THR A 56 -20.42 8.29 -4.51
C THR A 56 -20.04 9.38 -3.53
N VAL A 57 -19.98 9.03 -2.24
CA VAL A 57 -19.46 9.92 -1.20
C VAL A 57 -17.98 9.61 -1.04
N GLU A 58 -17.13 10.54 -1.47
CA GLU A 58 -15.70 10.48 -1.19
C GLU A 58 -15.43 10.96 0.23
N ILE A 59 -15.08 10.04 1.13
CA ILE A 59 -14.73 10.36 2.51
C ILE A 59 -13.23 10.60 2.55
N PHE A 60 -12.83 11.85 2.73
CA PHE A 60 -11.43 12.19 2.95
C PHE A 60 -11.06 12.01 4.43
N PRO A 61 -9.85 11.53 4.75
CA PRO A 61 -9.37 11.40 6.13
C PRO A 61 -9.17 12.76 6.82
N TYR A 62 -9.09 13.86 6.07
CA TYR A 62 -8.87 15.21 6.59
C TYR A 62 -9.99 16.14 6.13
N PRO A 63 -10.69 16.82 7.07
CA PRO A 63 -11.84 17.66 6.75
C PRO A 63 -11.47 19.03 6.17
N THR A 64 -10.25 19.52 6.41
CA THR A 64 -9.75 20.82 5.92
C THR A 64 -8.32 20.71 5.43
N GLU A 65 -7.90 21.65 4.56
CA GLU A 65 -6.52 21.73 4.08
C GLU A 65 -5.53 21.99 5.24
N GLU A 66 -5.93 22.79 6.23
CA GLU A 66 -5.13 23.05 7.42
C GLU A 66 -4.91 21.76 8.24
N ALA A 67 -5.97 20.99 8.47
CA ALA A 67 -5.87 19.71 9.18
C ALA A 67 -4.99 18.71 8.42
N PHE A 68 -5.04 18.70 7.09
CA PHE A 68 -4.12 17.91 6.27
C PHE A 68 -2.67 18.37 6.44
N LYS A 69 -2.40 19.68 6.35
CA LYS A 69 -1.04 20.23 6.51
C LYS A 69 -0.45 19.91 7.87
N ASP A 70 -1.21 20.10 8.94
CA ASP A 70 -0.75 19.81 10.30
C ASP A 70 -0.47 18.31 10.47
N ALA A 71 -1.37 17.45 10.00
CA ALA A 71 -1.17 16.00 10.06
C ALA A 71 0.01 15.54 9.21
N PHE A 72 0.21 16.13 8.03
CA PHE A 72 1.33 15.83 7.15
C PHE A 72 2.67 16.27 7.74
N LEU A 73 2.73 17.46 8.35
CA LEU A 73 3.94 17.99 8.99
C LEU A 73 4.32 17.23 10.27
N THR A 74 3.33 16.74 11.01
CA THR A 74 3.54 15.97 12.25
C THR A 74 3.69 14.48 12.02
N MET A 75 3.55 14.02 10.77
CA MET A 75 3.65 12.62 10.41
C MET A 75 5.07 12.09 10.66
N GLN A 76 5.22 11.20 11.64
CA GLN A 76 6.45 10.44 11.85
C GLN A 76 6.49 9.27 10.87
N LEU A 77 7.55 9.19 10.07
CA LEU A 77 7.75 8.06 9.17
C LEU A 77 8.06 6.80 10.01
N PRO A 78 7.52 5.62 9.68
CA PRO A 78 7.73 4.40 10.45
C PRO A 78 9.20 4.10 10.74
N ASP A 79 10.07 4.38 9.76
CA ASP A 79 11.48 4.04 9.81
C ASP A 79 12.37 5.19 10.28
N GLU A 80 11.82 6.37 10.63
CA GLU A 80 12.63 7.57 10.91
C GLU A 80 13.57 7.35 12.11
N LYS A 81 13.10 6.61 13.12
CA LYS A 81 13.93 6.20 14.26
C LYS A 81 15.06 5.26 13.86
N GLU A 82 14.78 4.31 12.97
CA GLU A 82 15.78 3.35 12.47
C GLU A 82 16.81 4.04 11.59
N TYR A 83 16.37 4.90 10.65
CA TYR A 83 17.26 5.71 9.82
C TYR A 83 18.15 6.63 10.66
N ASN A 84 17.60 7.28 11.68
CA ASN A 84 18.39 8.14 12.57
C ASN A 84 19.38 7.34 13.43
N ALA A 85 19.00 6.14 13.89
CA ALA A 85 19.90 5.25 14.60
C ALA A 85 21.05 4.74 13.71
N VAL A 86 20.74 4.34 12.47
CA VAL A 86 21.74 3.93 11.47
C VAL A 86 22.69 5.08 11.16
N ARG A 87 22.17 6.30 10.95
CA ARG A 87 23.01 7.49 10.72
C ARG A 87 23.93 7.81 11.89
N LYS A 88 23.44 7.66 13.13
CA LYS A 88 24.24 7.88 14.34
C LYS A 88 25.32 6.82 14.53
N ASN A 89 25.01 5.56 14.20
CA ASN A 89 25.96 4.45 14.32
C ASN A 89 27.00 4.42 13.18
N LEU A 90 26.67 4.97 12.02
CA LEU A 90 27.58 5.14 10.87
C LEU A 90 28.32 6.48 10.88
N ASP A 91 28.23 7.24 11.96
CA ASP A 91 28.95 8.51 12.07
C ASP A 91 30.46 8.27 11.91
N GLN A 92 31.06 8.96 10.94
CA GLN A 92 32.45 8.75 10.55
C GLN A 92 33.38 9.02 11.73
N GLU A 93 33.05 9.98 12.58
CA GLU A 93 33.84 10.29 13.79
C GLU A 93 33.78 9.14 14.81
N LEU A 94 32.60 8.56 15.05
CA LEU A 94 32.41 7.42 15.93
C LEU A 94 33.16 6.18 15.41
N LEU A 95 33.01 5.88 14.12
CA LEU A 95 33.72 4.76 13.48
C LEU A 95 35.23 4.95 13.54
N THR A 96 35.71 6.17 13.27
CA THR A 96 37.13 6.52 13.33
C THR A 96 37.68 6.35 14.74
N ARG A 97 36.95 6.81 15.77
CA ARG A 97 37.30 6.63 17.17
C ARG A 97 37.33 5.15 17.57
N MET A 98 36.31 4.37 17.21
CA MET A 98 36.28 2.93 17.48
C MET A 98 37.43 2.21 16.79
N MET A 99 37.79 2.61 15.56
CA MET A 99 38.97 2.09 14.87
C MET A 99 40.24 2.43 15.65
N TYR A 100 40.46 3.68 16.06
CA TYR A 100 41.65 4.07 16.82
C TYR A 100 41.74 3.41 18.21
N GLU A 101 40.63 3.26 18.92
CA GLU A 101 40.58 2.54 20.22
C GLU A 101 40.79 1.02 20.03
N SER A 102 40.29 0.44 18.93
CA SER A 102 40.57 -0.97 18.58
C SER A 102 42.00 -1.20 18.08
N LEU A 103 42.70 -0.14 17.66
CA LEU A 103 44.08 -0.19 17.17
C LEU A 103 45.12 -0.18 18.30
N THR A 104 44.74 0.10 19.56
CA THR A 104 45.62 -0.20 20.69
C THR A 104 45.72 -1.72 20.83
N PRO A 105 46.87 -2.35 20.52
CA PRO A 105 46.97 -3.80 20.50
C PRO A 105 47.04 -4.29 21.94
N ASP A 106 45.89 -4.59 22.53
CA ASP A 106 45.84 -5.37 23.76
C ASP A 106 46.50 -6.74 23.46
N PRO A 107 47.55 -7.13 24.21
CA PRO A 107 48.20 -8.43 24.04
C PRO A 107 47.19 -9.60 24.04
N GLN A 108 46.11 -9.49 24.81
CA GLN A 108 45.07 -10.52 24.86
C GLN A 108 44.21 -10.53 23.59
N ALA A 109 43.86 -9.36 23.04
CA ALA A 109 43.16 -9.24 21.77
C ALA A 109 43.99 -9.78 20.60
N ASN A 110 45.29 -9.46 20.55
CA ASN A 110 46.22 -9.99 19.54
C ASN A 110 46.34 -11.51 19.62
N TYR A 111 46.45 -12.08 20.82
CA TYR A 111 46.48 -13.53 21.01
C TYR A 111 45.20 -14.21 20.51
N ARG A 112 44.02 -13.65 20.84
CA ARG A 112 42.74 -14.16 20.34
C ARG A 112 42.61 -14.04 18.83
N TYR A 113 43.08 -12.94 18.24
CA TYR A 113 43.10 -12.77 16.78
C TYR A 113 43.94 -13.85 16.09
N VAL A 114 45.16 -14.09 16.56
CA VAL A 114 46.05 -15.12 16.01
C VAL A 114 45.45 -16.52 16.20
N MET A 115 44.82 -16.79 17.34
CA MET A 115 44.17 -18.07 17.62
C MET A 115 42.93 -18.30 16.73
N ASN A 116 42.13 -17.25 16.49
CA ASN A 116 41.00 -17.34 15.57
C ASN A 116 41.48 -17.55 14.13
N GLN A 117 42.56 -16.88 13.71
CA GLN A 117 43.15 -17.06 12.39
C GLN A 117 43.66 -18.49 12.19
N SER A 118 44.32 -19.07 13.20
CA SER A 118 44.82 -20.46 13.15
C SER A 118 43.67 -21.47 13.14
N GLN A 119 42.59 -21.23 13.90
CA GLN A 119 41.37 -22.04 13.86
C GLN A 119 40.69 -21.97 12.50
N PHE A 120 40.50 -20.79 11.92
CA PHE A 120 39.94 -20.64 10.57
C PHE A 120 40.79 -21.36 9.52
N ALA A 121 42.12 -21.27 9.62
CA ALA A 121 43.02 -21.98 8.71
C ALA A 121 42.94 -23.51 8.87
N ALA A 122 42.76 -24.01 10.10
CA ALA A 122 42.59 -25.43 10.38
C ALA A 122 41.22 -25.96 9.91
N SER A 123 40.13 -25.24 10.18
CA SER A 123 38.77 -25.60 9.74
C SER A 123 38.64 -25.57 8.22
N ASN A 124 39.28 -24.61 7.55
CA ASN A 124 39.26 -24.51 6.09
C ASN A 124 40.36 -25.34 5.41
N ARG A 125 41.11 -26.18 6.14
CA ARG A 125 42.19 -27.01 5.57
C ARG A 125 41.70 -27.97 4.50
N ASN A 126 40.46 -28.44 4.62
CA ASN A 126 39.83 -29.38 3.67
C ASN A 126 38.95 -28.69 2.63
N PHE A 127 38.76 -27.37 2.74
CA PHE A 127 38.05 -26.60 1.72
C PHE A 127 39.05 -26.14 0.65
N TYR A 128 38.69 -26.31 -0.62
CA TYR A 128 39.47 -25.75 -1.72
C TYR A 128 39.58 -24.24 -1.52
N ARG A 129 40.80 -23.72 -1.42
CA ARG A 129 41.03 -22.27 -1.42
C ARG A 129 40.52 -21.73 -2.75
N SER A 130 39.35 -21.10 -2.74
CA SER A 130 38.78 -20.52 -3.96
C SER A 130 39.78 -19.51 -4.50
N ASN A 131 40.29 -19.72 -5.71
CA ASN A 131 41.16 -18.75 -6.36
C ASN A 131 40.28 -17.65 -6.98
N PRO A 132 40.21 -16.44 -6.39
CA PRO A 132 39.34 -15.38 -6.89
C PRO A 132 39.77 -14.92 -8.29
N LEU A 133 41.00 -15.22 -8.73
CA LEU A 133 41.49 -14.90 -10.08
C LEU A 133 40.78 -15.65 -11.19
N LEU A 134 40.07 -16.75 -10.90
CA LEU A 134 39.33 -17.51 -11.92
C LEU A 134 37.82 -17.24 -11.87
N ASN A 135 37.37 -16.29 -11.04
CA ASN A 135 35.96 -15.95 -10.93
C ASN A 135 35.55 -14.96 -12.03
N PRO A 136 34.72 -15.37 -13.02
CA PRO A 136 34.34 -14.49 -14.14
C PRO A 136 33.49 -13.29 -13.71
N ILE A 137 32.74 -13.41 -12.61
CA ILE A 137 31.93 -12.33 -12.06
C ILE A 137 32.83 -11.27 -11.41
N ALA A 138 33.88 -11.69 -10.72
CA ALA A 138 34.86 -10.77 -10.12
C ALA A 138 35.61 -9.97 -11.19
N TRP A 139 35.99 -10.61 -12.31
CA TRP A 139 36.55 -9.90 -13.47
C TRP A 139 35.58 -8.93 -14.12
N ALA A 140 34.31 -9.29 -14.26
CA ALA A 140 33.30 -8.38 -14.80
C ALA A 140 33.12 -7.14 -13.90
N GLN A 141 33.14 -7.32 -12.58
CA GLN A 141 33.07 -6.22 -11.62
C GLN A 141 34.35 -5.37 -11.64
N PHE A 142 35.53 -5.99 -11.74
CA PHE A 142 36.80 -5.31 -11.86
C PHE A 142 36.90 -4.48 -13.15
N ILE A 143 36.53 -5.03 -14.31
CA ILE A 143 36.52 -4.29 -15.57
C ILE A 143 35.55 -3.10 -15.48
N LYS A 144 34.40 -3.27 -14.84
CA LYS A 144 33.45 -2.18 -14.58
C LYS A 144 34.04 -1.10 -13.67
N SER A 145 34.74 -1.45 -12.59
CA SER A 145 35.37 -0.48 -11.69
C SER A 145 36.51 0.28 -12.35
N VAL A 146 37.32 -0.41 -13.18
CA VAL A 146 38.35 0.21 -14.02
C VAL A 146 37.72 1.22 -14.98
N LYS A 147 36.64 0.82 -15.69
CA LYS A 147 35.93 1.69 -16.65
C LYS A 147 35.27 2.90 -15.95
N ARG A 148 34.75 2.71 -14.74
CA ARG A 148 34.19 3.77 -13.89
C ARG A 148 35.27 4.71 -13.34
N GLY A 149 36.55 4.31 -13.40
CA GLY A 149 37.68 5.12 -12.97
C GLY A 149 38.00 4.98 -11.49
N ASP A 150 37.50 3.95 -10.81
CA ASP A 150 37.70 3.74 -9.36
C ASP A 150 39.18 3.55 -9.01
N LEU A 151 40.01 3.07 -9.95
CA LEU A 151 41.46 2.92 -9.78
C LEU A 151 42.26 4.18 -10.14
N LYS A 152 41.61 5.25 -10.61
CA LYS A 152 42.28 6.55 -10.78
C LYS A 152 42.48 7.14 -9.39
N LYS A 153 43.61 6.79 -8.76
CA LYS A 153 44.04 7.40 -7.50
C LYS A 153 43.91 8.92 -7.58
N LYS A 154 43.04 9.50 -6.76
CA LYS A 154 43.23 10.87 -6.28
C LYS A 154 44.54 10.86 -5.49
N LYS A 155 45.49 11.64 -5.99
CA LYS A 155 46.75 11.93 -5.31
C LYS A 155 46.44 12.52 -3.93
N TRP A 156 47.12 11.96 -2.92
CA TRP A 156 47.60 12.61 -1.71
C TRP A 156 47.66 14.13 -1.81
N LYS A 157 46.95 14.78 -0.87
CA LYS A 157 46.83 16.21 -0.47
C LYS A 157 45.36 16.33 -0.04
N GLU A 158 44.99 16.44 1.23
CA GLU A 158 45.64 16.96 2.44
C GLU A 158 45.38 16.02 3.64
#